data_AF-A0A9Q8Z3I4-F1
#
_entry.id   AF-A0A9Q8Z3I4-F1
#
_cell.length_a   1.000
_cell.length_b   1.000
_cell.length_c   1.000
_cell.angle_alpha   90.00
_cell.angle_beta   90.00
_cell.angle_gamma   90.00
#
_symmetry.space_group_name_H-M   'P 1'
#
loop_
_entity.id
_entity.type
_entity.pdbx_description
1 polymer ?
#
loop_
_entity_poly.entity_id
_entity_poly.type
_entity_poly.pdbx_seq_one_letter_code
_entity_poly.pdbx_strand_id
1 'polypeptide(L)'
;MSADAAPITFARFSKALEDLSVESLYAKYSELTNQLTHLESSNKQLEEFAREHDDKDCYEALMENKQVMKRFEERKEAIKHEVRDVRGLPWKPKEDEDKVNGSAPAATNGAATEETNAAGVQDEGEDGVYL
;
A
#
# COMPACT_ATOMS: atom_id res chain seq x y z
N MET A 1 -4.87 -9.07 -18.98
CA MET A 1 -4.60 -9.36 -17.54
C MET A 1 -4.53 -10.88 -17.43
N SER A 2 -3.35 -11.44 -17.18
CA SER A 2 -3.12 -12.90 -17.26
C SER A 2 -3.62 -13.58 -15.98
N ALA A 3 -4.79 -14.23 -16.06
CA ALA A 3 -5.33 -15.08 -14.98
C ALA A 3 -4.70 -16.49 -14.94
N ASP A 4 -3.74 -16.77 -15.84
CA ASP A 4 -3.12 -18.10 -16.04
C ASP A 4 -1.74 -18.23 -15.37
N ALA A 5 -1.29 -17.21 -14.64
CA ALA A 5 -0.03 -17.29 -13.91
C ALA A 5 -0.23 -18.10 -12.61
N ALA A 6 0.15 -19.38 -12.63
CA ALA A 6 0.17 -20.20 -11.43
C ALA A 6 0.97 -19.50 -10.31
N PRO A 7 0.44 -19.41 -9.08
CA PRO A 7 1.15 -18.82 -7.97
C PRO A 7 2.51 -19.50 -7.75
N ILE A 8 3.57 -18.72 -7.53
CA ILE A 8 4.89 -19.25 -7.21
C ILE A 8 4.81 -20.07 -5.91
N THR A 9 5.28 -21.32 -5.96
CA THR A 9 5.34 -22.19 -4.79
C THR A 9 6.32 -21.64 -3.76
N PHE A 10 6.06 -21.90 -2.49
CA PHE A 10 6.95 -21.47 -1.41
C PHE A 10 8.37 -22.03 -1.60
N ALA A 11 8.51 -23.31 -1.97
CA ALA A 11 9.82 -23.93 -2.22
C ALA A 11 10.61 -23.22 -3.33
N ARG A 12 9.95 -22.83 -4.42
CA ARG A 12 10.60 -22.11 -5.53
C ARG A 12 10.98 -20.68 -5.11
N PHE A 13 10.15 -20.04 -4.29
CA PHE A 13 10.46 -18.74 -3.72
C PHE A 13 11.70 -18.79 -2.83
N SER A 14 11.74 -19.72 -1.86
CA SER A 14 12.87 -19.86 -0.92
C SER A 14 14.18 -20.13 -1.65
N LYS A 15 14.18 -21.04 -2.63
CA LYS A 15 15.36 -21.34 -3.44
C LYS A 15 15.88 -20.11 -4.20
N ALA A 16 15.00 -19.24 -4.67
CA ALA A 16 15.40 -18.03 -5.38
C ALA A 16 16.02 -16.96 -4.45
N LEU A 17 15.81 -17.05 -3.12
CA LEU A 17 16.40 -16.09 -2.17
C LEU A 17 17.92 -16.24 -2.08
N GLU A 18 18.44 -17.46 -2.26
CA GLU A 18 19.88 -17.78 -2.23
C GLU A 18 20.67 -16.98 -3.27
N ASP A 19 20.08 -16.72 -4.44
CA ASP A 19 20.72 -16.01 -5.56
C ASP A 19 20.63 -14.47 -5.44
N LEU A 20 19.86 -13.94 -4.48
CA LEU A 20 19.61 -12.49 -4.36
C LEU A 20 20.67 -11.77 -3.52
N SER A 21 20.94 -10.51 -3.86
CA SER A 21 21.72 -9.63 -2.99
C SER A 21 20.94 -9.29 -1.72
N VAL A 22 21.65 -8.91 -0.63
CA VAL A 22 21.01 -8.50 0.63
C VAL A 22 20.09 -7.28 0.43
N GLU A 23 20.48 -6.35 -0.43
CA GLU A 23 19.65 -5.19 -0.77
C GLU A 23 18.36 -5.61 -1.48
N SER A 24 18.45 -6.56 -2.41
CA SER A 24 17.27 -7.11 -3.10
C SER A 24 16.34 -7.86 -2.13
N LEU A 25 16.88 -8.55 -1.12
CA LEU A 25 16.10 -9.19 -0.07
C LEU A 25 15.31 -8.17 0.76
N TYR A 26 15.96 -7.07 1.18
CA TYR A 26 15.25 -6.00 1.89
C TYR A 26 14.21 -5.30 1.02
N ALA A 27 14.52 -5.02 -0.24
CA ALA A 27 13.54 -4.47 -1.18
C ALA A 27 12.32 -5.39 -1.33
N LYS A 28 12.53 -6.70 -1.42
CA LYS A 28 11.43 -7.68 -1.50
C LYS A 28 10.62 -7.74 -0.21
N TYR A 29 11.26 -7.60 0.95
CA TYR A 29 10.58 -7.55 2.24
C TYR A 29 9.66 -6.32 2.36
N SER A 30 10.15 -5.15 1.95
CA SER A 30 9.34 -3.92 1.91
C SER A 30 8.18 -4.03 0.92
N GLU A 31 8.41 -4.60 -0.27
CA GLU A 31 7.36 -4.85 -1.25
C GLU A 31 6.24 -5.74 -0.68
N LEU A 32 6.59 -6.85 -0.04
CA LEU A 32 5.63 -7.75 0.60
C LEU A 32 4.88 -7.08 1.76
N THR A 33 5.56 -6.20 2.50
CA THR A 33 4.94 -5.45 3.60
C THR A 33 3.90 -4.47 3.05
N ASN A 34 4.23 -3.73 1.99
CA ASN A 34 3.28 -2.83 1.34
C ASN A 34 2.09 -3.61 0.76
N GLN A 35 2.33 -4.75 0.11
CA GLN A 35 1.27 -5.61 -0.41
C GLN A 35 0.32 -6.11 0.69
N LEU A 36 0.86 -6.53 1.85
CA LEU A 36 0.04 -6.89 3.01
C LEU A 36 -0.79 -5.72 3.51
N THR A 37 -0.19 -4.55 3.70
CA THR A 37 -0.91 -3.35 4.17
C THR A 37 -2.04 -2.95 3.23
N HIS A 38 -1.81 -3.01 1.91
CA HIS A 38 -2.86 -2.73 0.93
C HIS A 38 -3.98 -3.79 0.96
N LEU A 39 -3.62 -5.08 1.08
CA LEU A 39 -4.59 -6.16 1.13
C LEU A 39 -5.42 -6.14 2.42
N GLU A 40 -4.83 -5.77 3.55
CA GLU A 40 -5.53 -5.54 4.82
C GLU A 40 -6.56 -4.41 4.71
N SER A 41 -6.16 -3.28 4.13
CA SER A 41 -7.06 -2.14 3.91
C SER A 41 -8.21 -2.52 2.97
N SER A 42 -7.91 -3.23 1.87
CA SER A 42 -8.92 -3.72 0.93
C SER A 42 -9.88 -4.73 1.57
N ASN A 43 -9.37 -5.66 2.38
CA ASN A 43 -10.20 -6.61 3.11
C ASN A 43 -11.12 -5.92 4.11
N LYS A 44 -10.66 -4.87 4.80
CA LYS A 44 -11.50 -4.10 5.72
C LYS A 44 -12.70 -3.46 5.00
N GLN A 45 -12.46 -2.87 3.82
CA GLN A 45 -13.51 -2.28 2.99
C GLN A 45 -14.46 -3.36 2.45
N LEU A 46 -13.93 -4.49 2.00
CA LEU A 46 -14.73 -5.60 1.50
C LEU A 46 -15.57 -6.25 2.60
N GLU A 47 -15.08 -6.31 3.83
CA GLU A 47 -15.84 -6.82 4.98
C GLU A 47 -17.04 -5.93 5.32
N GLU A 48 -16.87 -4.61 5.25
CA GLU A 48 -17.96 -3.65 5.44
C GLU A 48 -19.03 -3.83 4.37
N PHE A 49 -18.62 -3.88 3.10
CA PHE A 49 -19.51 -4.13 1.96
C PHE A 49 -20.24 -5.49 2.07
N ALA A 50 -19.52 -6.57 2.36
CA ALA A 50 -20.10 -7.91 2.48
C ALA A 50 -21.17 -7.97 3.56
N ARG A 51 -20.96 -7.27 4.68
CA ARG A 51 -21.92 -7.22 5.80
C ARG A 51 -23.15 -6.38 5.46
N GLU A 52 -22.97 -5.26 4.76
CA GLU A 52 -24.08 -4.39 4.36
C GLU A 52 -25.00 -5.06 3.34
N HIS A 53 -24.44 -5.85 2.43
CA HIS A 53 -25.17 -6.47 1.33
C HIS A 53 -25.48 -7.97 1.53
N ASP A 54 -25.07 -8.56 2.64
CA ASP A 54 -25.15 -10.02 2.91
C ASP A 54 -24.61 -10.86 1.74
N ASP A 55 -23.49 -10.42 1.18
CA ASP A 55 -22.92 -10.97 -0.06
C ASP A 55 -21.97 -12.13 0.23
N LYS A 56 -22.43 -13.35 -0.11
CA LYS A 56 -21.68 -14.59 0.07
C LYS A 56 -20.38 -14.64 -0.74
N ASP A 57 -20.37 -14.10 -1.94
CA ASP A 57 -19.19 -14.14 -2.81
C ASP A 57 -18.10 -13.21 -2.24
N CYS A 58 -18.51 -12.07 -1.66
CA CYS A 58 -17.59 -11.19 -0.94
C CYS A 58 -17.01 -11.87 0.31
N TYR A 59 -17.79 -12.67 1.04
CA TYR A 59 -17.27 -13.46 2.16
C TYR A 59 -16.26 -14.52 1.72
N GLU A 60 -16.50 -15.21 0.59
CA GLU A 60 -15.57 -16.18 0.03
C GLU A 60 -14.26 -15.50 -0.39
N ALA A 61 -14.34 -14.35 -1.08
CA ALA A 61 -13.18 -13.56 -1.47
C ALA A 61 -12.34 -13.11 -0.25
N LEU A 62 -12.98 -12.73 0.87
CA LEU A 62 -12.27 -12.42 2.12
C LEU A 62 -11.49 -13.63 2.65
N MET A 63 -12.07 -14.83 2.58
CA MET A 63 -11.42 -16.06 3.03
C MET A 63 -10.24 -16.45 2.14
N GLU A 64 -10.35 -16.24 0.83
CA GLU A 64 -9.24 -16.43 -0.10
C GLU A 64 -8.11 -15.42 0.13
N ASN A 65 -8.44 -14.14 0.30
CA ASN A 65 -7.46 -13.09 0.57
C ASN A 65 -6.70 -13.36 1.88
N LYS A 66 -7.36 -13.89 2.91
CA LYS A 66 -6.69 -14.33 4.15
C LYS A 66 -5.65 -15.42 3.89
N GLN A 67 -5.88 -16.33 2.95
CA GLN A 67 -4.88 -17.33 2.57
C GLN A 67 -3.71 -16.69 1.82
N VAL A 68 -3.98 -15.70 0.96
CA VAL A 68 -2.93 -14.93 0.27
C VAL A 68 -2.05 -14.19 1.28
N MET A 69 -2.66 -13.53 2.28
CA MET A 69 -1.92 -12.86 3.36
C MET A 69 -0.99 -13.81 4.11
N LYS A 70 -1.48 -14.99 4.51
CA LYS A 70 -0.64 -16.03 5.16
C LYS A 70 0.57 -16.39 4.31
N ARG A 71 0.38 -16.60 3.00
CA ARG A 71 1.49 -16.91 2.08
C ARG A 71 2.47 -15.73 1.92
N PHE A 72 2.03 -14.48 2.05
CA PHE A 72 2.94 -13.33 2.07
C PHE A 72 3.72 -13.25 3.39
N GLU A 73 3.10 -13.54 4.53
CA GLU A 73 3.81 -13.62 5.81
C GLU A 73 4.86 -14.73 5.82
N GLU A 74 4.52 -15.94 5.35
CA GLU A 74 5.48 -17.04 5.20
C GLU A 74 6.70 -16.63 4.36
N ARG A 75 6.46 -15.92 3.25
CA ARG A 75 7.54 -15.40 2.40
C ARG A 75 8.38 -14.33 3.09
N LYS A 76 7.76 -13.45 3.88
CA LYS A 76 8.48 -12.46 4.70
C LYS A 76 9.39 -13.13 5.73
N GLU A 77 8.90 -14.17 6.40
CA GLU A 77 9.70 -14.94 7.35
C GLU A 77 10.84 -15.70 6.66
N ALA A 78 10.61 -16.26 5.46
CA ALA A 78 11.69 -16.87 4.67
C ALA A 78 12.82 -15.87 4.33
N ILE A 79 12.47 -14.62 3.98
CA ILE A 79 13.48 -13.57 3.76
C ILE A 79 14.25 -13.25 5.04
N LYS A 80 13.57 -13.14 6.19
CA LYS A 80 14.22 -12.92 7.49
C LYS A 80 15.19 -14.05 7.83
N HIS A 81 14.76 -15.29 7.64
CA HIS A 81 15.57 -16.49 7.88
C HIS A 81 16.82 -16.51 6.99
N GLU A 82 16.67 -16.24 5.70
CA GLU A 82 17.80 -16.14 4.76
C GLU A 82 18.84 -15.11 5.22
N VAL A 83 18.40 -13.92 5.66
CA VAL A 83 19.34 -12.88 6.12
C VAL A 83 19.99 -13.24 7.47
N ARG A 84 19.20 -13.69 8.45
CA ARG A 84 19.68 -13.91 9.83
C ARG A 84 20.46 -15.19 9.98
N ASP A 85 19.88 -16.30 9.52
CA ASP A 85 20.33 -17.63 9.86
C ASP A 85 21.25 -18.21 8.77
N VAL A 86 20.96 -17.94 7.49
CA VAL A 86 21.78 -18.43 6.38
C VAL A 86 23.00 -17.52 6.15
N ARG A 87 22.79 -16.20 6.09
CA ARG A 87 23.89 -15.23 5.86
C ARG A 87 24.56 -14.74 7.14
N GLY A 88 23.99 -15.02 8.31
CA GLY A 88 24.55 -14.60 9.59
C GLY A 88 24.54 -13.08 9.82
N LEU A 89 23.68 -12.34 9.10
CA LEU A 89 23.62 -10.89 9.18
C LEU A 89 22.53 -10.43 10.15
N PRO A 90 22.75 -9.34 10.90
CA PRO A 90 21.69 -8.75 11.70
C PRO A 90 20.58 -8.23 10.79
N TRP A 91 19.33 -8.51 11.16
CA TRP A 91 18.18 -8.01 10.43
C TRP A 91 17.95 -6.52 10.70
N LYS A 92 18.21 -5.71 9.67
CA LYS A 92 18.02 -4.25 9.69
C LYS A 92 17.48 -3.81 8.32
N PRO A 93 16.17 -3.89 8.09
CA PRO A 93 15.55 -3.32 6.90
C PRO A 93 15.83 -1.81 6.85
N LYS A 94 16.02 -1.27 5.65
CA LYS A 94 16.32 0.17 5.45
C LYS A 94 15.25 1.11 6.05
N GLU A 95 14.00 0.67 6.17
CA GLU A 95 12.92 1.46 6.79
C GLU A 95 13.19 1.81 8.28
N ASP A 96 14.06 1.06 8.96
CA ASP A 96 14.48 1.35 10.34
C ASP A 96 15.65 2.35 10.41
N GLU A 97 16.40 2.59 9.32
CA GLU A 97 17.53 3.54 9.29
C GLU A 97 17.07 4.99 9.10
N ASP A 98 15.92 5.25 8.50
CA ASP A 98 15.40 6.62 8.32
C ASP A 98 14.74 7.22 9.58
N LYS A 99 14.71 6.48 10.70
CA LYS A 99 14.15 6.96 11.99
C LYS A 99 15.19 7.39 13.03
N VAL A 100 16.45 7.60 12.65
CA VAL A 100 17.45 8.18 13.57
C VAL A 100 17.50 9.72 13.50
N ASN A 101 16.73 10.33 14.41
CA ASN A 101 17.06 11.54 15.16
C ASN A 101 17.29 12.87 14.40
N GLY A 102 16.19 13.55 14.05
CA GLY A 102 16.14 14.98 13.76
C GLY A 102 15.10 15.68 14.64
N SER A 103 15.54 16.17 15.80
CA SER A 103 14.70 16.93 16.74
C SER A 103 14.44 18.36 16.24
N ALA A 104 13.17 18.65 15.91
CA ALA A 104 12.43 19.94 16.02
C ALA A 104 12.93 21.21 15.25
N PRO A 105 12.06 22.22 14.96
CA PRO A 105 10.78 22.52 15.63
C PRO A 105 9.56 22.78 14.72
N ALA A 106 8.40 22.74 15.40
CA ALA A 106 7.16 23.34 14.96
C ALA A 106 7.34 24.84 14.66
N ALA A 107 6.84 25.28 13.51
CA ALA A 107 6.53 26.67 13.24
C ALA A 107 5.00 26.78 13.03
N THR A 108 4.36 27.43 13.98
CA THR A 108 2.98 27.91 13.92
C THR A 108 2.96 29.28 13.25
N ASN A 109 1.75 29.72 12.86
CA ASN A 109 1.35 31.02 12.29
C ASN A 109 1.39 31.06 10.76
N GLY A 110 0.29 31.24 10.03
CA GLY A 110 -0.96 31.92 10.34
C GLY A 110 -1.01 33.23 9.55
N ALA A 111 -1.88 33.32 8.54
CA ALA A 111 -2.48 34.56 8.07
C ALA A 111 -3.43 34.24 6.90
N ALA A 112 -4.71 34.54 7.12
CA ALA A 112 -5.72 34.66 6.09
C ALA A 112 -5.40 35.83 5.17
N THR A 113 -5.71 35.67 3.88
CA THR A 113 -6.12 36.80 3.05
C THR A 113 -7.14 36.29 2.04
N GLU A 114 -8.41 36.59 2.35
CA GLU A 114 -9.47 36.75 1.37
C GLU A 114 -9.05 37.87 0.41
N GLU A 115 -9.02 37.58 -0.89
CA GLU A 115 -9.07 38.62 -1.91
C GLU A 115 -10.42 38.55 -2.62
N THR A 116 -11.34 39.33 -2.08
CA THR A 116 -12.55 39.80 -2.73
C THR A 116 -12.17 40.69 -3.91
N ASN A 117 -12.46 40.26 -5.14
CA ASN A 117 -12.54 41.16 -6.28
C ASN A 117 -14.00 41.48 -6.57
N ALA A 118 -14.42 42.64 -6.08
CA ALA A 118 -15.65 43.30 -6.48
C ALA A 118 -15.34 44.35 -7.56
N ALA A 119 -16.30 44.50 -8.47
CA ALA A 119 -16.65 45.70 -9.26
C ALA A 119 -16.27 45.73 -10.76
N GLY A 120 -17.34 45.92 -11.56
CA GLY A 120 -17.35 46.22 -13.00
C GLY A 120 -18.60 45.64 -13.67
N VAL A 121 -19.82 46.01 -13.23
CA VAL A 121 -20.71 47.02 -13.86
C VAL A 121 -20.99 46.78 -15.37
N GLN A 122 -22.20 46.25 -15.60
CA GLN A 122 -23.23 46.60 -16.61
C GLN A 122 -22.83 47.16 -17.99
N ASP A 123 -23.26 46.44 -19.04
CA ASP A 123 -23.79 46.96 -20.32
C ASP A 123 -24.54 45.79 -21.02
N GLU A 124 -25.87 45.74 -20.93
CA GLU A 124 -26.86 46.05 -22.00
C GLU A 124 -26.80 45.19 -23.27
N GLY A 125 -27.97 44.67 -23.71
CA GLY A 125 -28.14 44.14 -25.06
C GLY A 125 -29.06 42.92 -25.16
N GLU A 126 -30.25 43.16 -25.71
CA GLU A 126 -31.39 42.26 -25.88
C GLU A 126 -31.20 41.09 -26.87
N ASP A 127 -32.13 40.14 -26.74
CA ASP A 127 -32.77 39.34 -27.80
C ASP A 127 -32.06 38.13 -28.44
N GLY A 128 -32.75 36.98 -28.37
CA GLY A 128 -32.59 35.90 -29.34
C GLY A 128 -32.84 34.47 -28.86
N VAL A 129 -34.05 34.16 -28.37
CA VAL A 129 -34.54 32.77 -28.35
C VAL A 129 -35.20 32.50 -29.70
N TYR A 130 -34.62 31.62 -30.53
CA TYR A 130 -35.36 30.88 -31.55
C TYR A 130 -34.78 29.47 -31.74
N LEU A 131 -35.72 28.56 -32.01
CA LEU A 131 -35.70 27.10 -32.08
C LEU A 131 -34.55 26.47 -32.88
#